data_AF-A0A2E7QZN0-F1
#
_entry.id   AF-A0A2E7QZN0-F1
#
_cell.length_a   1.000
_cell.length_b   1.000
_cell.length_c   1.000
_cell.angle_alpha   90.00
_cell.angle_beta   90.00
_cell.angle_gamma   90.00
#
_symmetry.space_group_name_H-M   'P 1'
#
loop_
_entity.id
_entity.type
_entity.pdbx_description
1 polymer ?
#
loop_
_entity_poly.entity_id
_entity_poly.type
_entity_poly.pdbx_seq_one_letter_code
_entity_poly.pdbx_strand_id
1 'polypeptide(L)'
;MSSPEQDPRAADLPEGGEVIAHIPDEEAALRAFAKRLSEVPEGEPISNEIIQEGLTAMVRLYSVKFQLGERWEPFSEGGMVPATAAMIMCTTMLKAVNVEVFELGMWQSWSGA
;
A
#
# COMPACT_ATOMS: atom_id res chain seq x y z
N MET A 1 -3.91 -8.55 26.96
CA MET A 1 -3.70 -8.13 25.57
C MET A 1 -4.99 -8.43 24.85
N SER A 2 -5.82 -7.41 24.62
CA SER A 2 -7.08 -7.58 23.90
C SER A 2 -6.74 -7.90 22.45
N SER A 3 -7.27 -9.00 21.93
CA SER A 3 -7.14 -9.31 20.51
C SER A 3 -7.71 -8.13 19.72
N PRO A 4 -6.98 -7.56 18.74
CA PRO A 4 -7.55 -6.49 17.92
C PRO A 4 -8.84 -7.02 17.30
N GLU A 5 -9.96 -6.34 17.55
CA GLU A 5 -11.25 -6.70 16.98
C GLU A 5 -11.07 -6.78 15.45
N GLN A 6 -11.31 -7.97 14.90
CA GLN A 6 -11.19 -8.21 13.46
C GLN A 6 -12.24 -7.37 12.75
N ASP A 7 -11.84 -6.72 11.65
CA ASP A 7 -12.75 -5.94 10.82
C ASP A 7 -13.89 -6.86 10.34
N PRO A 8 -15.17 -6.49 10.50
CA PRO A 8 -16.29 -7.35 10.11
C PRO A 8 -16.28 -7.73 8.62
N ARG A 9 -15.65 -6.92 7.76
CA ARG A 9 -15.47 -7.20 6.32
C ARG A 9 -14.49 -8.33 6.04
N ALA A 10 -13.68 -8.74 7.03
CA ALA A 10 -12.80 -9.90 6.90
C ALA A 10 -13.59 -11.21 6.72
N ALA A 11 -14.86 -11.25 7.16
CA ALA A 11 -15.74 -12.41 6.96
C ALA A 11 -16.11 -12.66 5.49
N ASP A 12 -15.99 -11.64 4.64
CA ASP A 12 -16.30 -11.72 3.21
C ASP A 12 -15.07 -12.10 2.35
N LEU A 13 -13.92 -12.37 2.99
CA LEU A 13 -12.72 -12.85 2.30
C LEU A 13 -12.91 -14.30 1.81
N PRO A 14 -12.34 -14.68 0.66
CA PRO A 14 -12.33 -16.07 0.20
C PRO A 14 -11.78 -17.02 1.29
N GLU A 15 -12.23 -18.29 1.31
CA GLU A 15 -11.78 -19.27 2.32
C GLU A 15 -10.24 -19.34 2.38
N GLY A 16 -9.67 -19.06 3.56
CA GLY A 16 -8.23 -18.99 3.80
C GLY A 16 -7.59 -17.60 3.62
N GLY A 17 -8.38 -16.57 3.31
CA GLY A 17 -7.91 -15.19 3.24
C GLY A 17 -7.69 -14.58 4.61
N GLU A 18 -6.45 -14.56 5.09
CA GLU A 18 -6.06 -13.68 6.20
C GLU A 18 -5.81 -12.27 5.66
N VAL A 19 -6.30 -11.28 6.40
CA VAL A 19 -5.99 -9.88 6.11
C VAL A 19 -4.48 -9.69 6.29
N ILE A 20 -3.79 -9.12 5.30
CA ILE A 20 -2.33 -8.90 5.37
C ILE A 20 -1.92 -7.89 6.46
N ALA A 21 -2.88 -7.16 7.04
CA ALA A 21 -2.68 -6.13 8.05
C ALA A 21 -3.98 -5.73 8.78
N HIS A 22 -3.89 -4.93 9.83
CA HIS A 22 -5.04 -4.35 10.54
C HIS A 22 -5.16 -2.85 10.22
N ILE A 23 -6.33 -2.38 9.78
CA ILE A 23 -6.51 -0.99 9.32
C ILE A 23 -6.05 0.04 10.37
N PRO A 24 -6.49 -0.04 11.65
CA PRO A 24 -6.02 0.88 12.69
C PRO A 24 -4.49 0.96 12.81
N ASP A 25 -3.78 -0.15 12.68
CA ASP A 25 -2.32 -0.17 12.74
C ASP A 25 -1.71 0.52 11.51
N GLU A 26 -2.25 0.25 10.31
CA GLU A 26 -1.78 0.91 9.08
C GLU A 26 -2.12 2.40 9.04
N GLU A 27 -3.26 2.81 9.58
CA GLU A 27 -3.60 4.23 9.76
C GLU A 27 -2.69 4.90 10.79
N ALA A 28 -2.33 4.21 11.87
CA ALA A 28 -1.36 4.71 12.84
C ALA A 28 0.02 4.88 12.21
N ALA A 29 0.47 3.93 11.38
CA ALA A 29 1.71 4.02 10.62
C ALA A 29 1.71 5.21 9.65
N LEU A 30 0.62 5.42 8.91
CA LEU A 30 0.49 6.56 8.00
C LEU A 30 0.51 7.91 8.74
N ARG A 31 -0.14 7.98 9.91
CA ARG A 31 -0.09 9.18 10.78
C ARG A 31 1.31 9.43 11.32
N ALA A 32 2.04 8.39 11.71
CA ALA A 32 3.42 8.50 12.17
C ALA A 32 4.35 9.01 11.06
N PHE A 33 4.20 8.48 9.85
CA PHE A 33 4.89 8.98 8.66
C PHE A 33 4.57 10.46 8.41
N ALA A 34 3.30 10.86 8.42
CA ALA A 34 2.90 12.25 8.19
C ALA A 34 3.52 13.21 9.22
N LYS A 35 3.59 12.79 10.49
CA LYS A 35 4.27 13.54 11.54
C LYS A 35 5.77 13.67 11.25
N ARG A 36 6.46 12.56 10.95
CA ARG A 36 7.90 12.58 10.64
C ARG A 36 8.21 13.46 9.42
N LEU A 37 7.39 13.39 8.38
CA LEU A 37 7.53 14.24 7.20
C LEU A 37 7.36 15.73 7.55
N SER A 38 6.44 16.08 8.46
CA SER A 38 6.23 17.45 8.91
C SER A 38 7.39 18.04 9.72
N GLU A 39 8.27 17.20 10.24
CA GLU A 39 9.47 17.63 10.98
C GLU A 39 10.65 17.96 10.06
N VAL A 40 10.55 17.66 8.74
CA VAL A 40 11.55 18.05 7.75
C VAL A 40 11.44 19.55 7.48
N PRO A 41 12.50 20.35 7.68
CA PRO A 41 12.44 21.80 7.46
C PRO A 41 12.14 22.17 6.01
N GLU A 42 11.42 23.28 5.82
CA GLU A 42 11.14 23.80 4.49
C GLU A 42 12.45 24.13 3.74
N GLY A 43 12.55 23.69 2.49
CA GLY A 43 13.75 23.88 1.67
C GLY A 43 14.85 22.84 1.89
N GLU A 44 14.71 21.96 2.88
CA GLU A 44 15.61 20.82 3.04
C GLU A 44 15.15 19.60 2.23
N PRO A 45 16.08 18.80 1.71
CA PRO A 45 15.74 17.58 0.99
C PRO A 45 15.14 16.53 1.92
N ILE A 46 14.04 15.92 1.50
CA ILE A 46 13.46 14.75 2.18
C ILE A 46 14.40 13.57 1.98
N SER A 47 14.76 12.87 3.06
CA SER A 47 15.64 11.71 2.98
C SER A 47 14.95 10.52 2.29
N ASN A 48 15.75 9.67 1.64
CA ASN A 48 15.24 8.45 1.00
C ASN A 48 14.50 7.54 2.00
N GLU A 49 14.94 7.48 3.25
CA GLU A 49 14.33 6.68 4.30
C GLU A 49 12.89 7.15 4.61
N ILE A 50 12.67 8.47 4.71
CA ILE A 50 11.32 9.02 4.93
C ILE A 50 10.41 8.71 3.74
N ILE A 51 10.94 8.80 2.51
CA ILE A 51 10.19 8.45 1.30
C ILE A 51 9.83 6.96 1.30
N GLN A 52 10.77 6.08 1.66
CA GLN A 52 10.56 4.64 1.75
C GLN A 52 9.48 4.29 2.78
N GLU A 53 9.51 4.92 3.97
CA GLU A 53 8.47 4.74 5.00
C GLU A 53 7.09 5.13 4.51
N GLY A 54 6.99 6.26 3.79
CA GLY A 54 5.73 6.70 3.18
C GLY A 54 5.21 5.69 2.16
N LEU A 55 6.09 5.22 1.26
CA LEU A 55 5.73 4.19 0.27
C LEU A 55 5.25 2.90 0.96
N THR A 56 5.95 2.44 1.99
CA THR A 56 5.54 1.25 2.76
C THR A 56 4.18 1.43 3.41
N ALA A 57 3.95 2.53 4.14
CA ALA A 57 2.69 2.78 4.84
C ALA A 57 1.51 2.90 3.86
N MET A 58 1.69 3.62 2.75
CA MET A 58 0.63 3.79 1.74
C MET A 58 0.29 2.46 1.05
N VAL A 59 1.29 1.67 0.65
CA VAL A 59 1.06 0.38 -0.02
C VAL A 59 0.34 -0.60 0.91
N ARG A 60 0.72 -0.66 2.19
CA ARG A 60 0.08 -1.55 3.17
C ARG A 60 -1.37 -1.15 3.42
N LEU A 61 -1.62 0.14 3.70
CA LEU A 61 -2.97 0.66 3.94
C LEU A 61 -3.89 0.48 2.73
N TYR A 62 -3.40 0.79 1.53
CA TYR A 62 -4.15 0.59 0.29
C TYR A 62 -4.52 -0.89 0.11
N SER A 63 -3.54 -1.78 0.28
CA SER A 63 -3.72 -3.22 0.06
C SER A 63 -4.71 -3.84 1.05
N VAL A 64 -4.67 -3.47 2.33
CA VAL A 64 -5.66 -3.98 3.31
C VAL A 64 -7.07 -3.50 3.01
N LYS A 65 -7.23 -2.22 2.64
CA LYS A 65 -8.53 -1.67 2.22
C LYS A 65 -9.06 -2.36 0.98
N PHE A 66 -8.17 -2.65 0.03
CA PHE A 66 -8.50 -3.43 -1.16
C PHE A 66 -8.96 -4.85 -0.80
N GLN A 67 -8.27 -5.56 0.09
CA GLN A 67 -8.72 -6.88 0.54
C GLN A 67 -10.13 -6.84 1.16
N LEU A 68 -10.43 -5.78 1.92
CA LEU A 68 -11.72 -5.59 2.58
C LEU A 68 -12.81 -4.96 1.69
N GLY A 69 -12.66 -5.07 0.36
CA GLY A 69 -13.70 -4.70 -0.60
C GLY A 69 -13.72 -3.23 -1.04
N GLU A 70 -12.85 -2.37 -0.51
CA GLU A 70 -12.75 -0.99 -1.02
C GLU A 70 -12.10 -1.03 -2.42
N ARG A 71 -12.72 -0.39 -3.41
CA ARG A 71 -12.22 -0.33 -4.81
C ARG A 71 -12.18 1.13 -5.23
N TRP A 72 -10.98 1.69 -5.35
CA TRP A 72 -10.76 3.06 -5.79
C TRP A 72 -9.42 3.17 -6.50
N GLU A 73 -9.32 4.12 -7.42
CA GLU A 73 -8.12 4.32 -8.24
C GLU A 73 -6.94 4.83 -7.40
N PRO A 74 -5.71 4.31 -7.58
CA PRO A 74 -4.55 4.70 -6.77
C PRO A 74 -4.11 6.16 -6.99
N PHE A 75 -4.57 6.81 -8.06
CA PHE A 75 -4.30 8.21 -8.37
C PHE A 75 -5.62 8.99 -8.47
N SER A 76 -5.68 10.15 -7.83
CA SER A 76 -6.82 11.06 -7.95
C SER A 76 -6.95 11.63 -9.37
N GLU A 77 -8.14 12.03 -9.80
CA GLU A 77 -8.40 12.59 -11.14
C GLU A 77 -7.51 13.80 -11.50
N GLY A 78 -7.10 14.61 -10.51
CA GLY A 78 -6.19 15.75 -10.71
C GLY A 78 -4.70 15.42 -10.58
N GLY A 79 -4.36 14.19 -10.18
CA GLY A 79 -3.00 13.73 -9.98
C GLY A 79 -2.40 13.22 -11.28
N MET A 80 -1.69 14.07 -12.00
CA MET A 80 -1.01 13.64 -13.23
C MET A 80 0.22 12.79 -12.87
N VAL A 81 0.11 11.48 -13.03
CA VAL A 81 1.25 10.55 -12.95
C VAL A 81 1.60 10.08 -14.36
N PRO A 82 2.80 10.41 -14.88
CA PRO A 82 3.23 9.92 -16.19
C PRO A 82 3.29 8.38 -16.19
N ALA A 83 2.86 7.76 -17.28
CA ALA A 83 2.88 6.30 -17.43
C ALA A 83 4.27 5.70 -17.13
N THR A 84 5.34 6.35 -17.59
CA THR A 84 6.72 5.93 -17.31
C THR A 84 7.05 5.92 -15.82
N ALA A 85 6.57 6.91 -15.05
CA ALA A 85 6.82 6.97 -13.61
C ALA A 85 6.11 5.82 -12.88
N ALA A 86 4.86 5.53 -13.25
CA ALA A 86 4.13 4.38 -12.72
C ALA A 86 4.84 3.06 -13.03
N MET A 87 5.29 2.88 -14.28
CA MET A 87 6.01 1.67 -14.70
C MET A 87 7.32 1.47 -13.95
N ILE A 88 8.11 2.54 -13.74
CA ILE A 88 9.35 2.49 -12.97
C ILE A 88 9.06 2.09 -11.52
N MET A 89 8.07 2.73 -10.88
CA MET A 89 7.73 2.46 -9.49
C MET A 89 7.25 1.02 -9.30
N CYS A 90 6.25 0.58 -10.06
CA CYS A 90 5.72 -0.78 -9.98
C CYS A 90 6.80 -1.83 -10.22
N THR A 91 7.65 -1.66 -11.24
CA THR A 91 8.74 -2.60 -11.52
C THR A 91 9.74 -2.68 -10.36
N THR A 92 10.06 -1.53 -9.74
CA THR A 92 11.01 -1.48 -8.62
C THR A 92 10.41 -2.12 -7.36
N MET A 93 9.13 -1.87 -7.08
CA MET A 93 8.41 -2.50 -5.97
C MET A 93 8.36 -4.02 -6.13
N LEU A 94 7.98 -4.52 -7.32
CA LEU A 94 7.92 -5.95 -7.60
C LEU A 94 9.29 -6.63 -7.41
N LYS A 95 10.35 -6.02 -7.95
CA LYS A 95 11.73 -6.52 -7.74
C LYS A 95 12.13 -6.53 -6.26
N ALA A 96 11.75 -5.50 -5.50
CA ALA A 96 12.09 -5.40 -4.08
C ALA A 96 11.45 -6.51 -3.23
N VAL A 97 10.31 -7.05 -3.67
CA VAL A 97 9.63 -8.19 -3.01
C VAL A 97 9.86 -9.52 -3.72
N ASN A 98 10.89 -9.60 -4.59
CA ASN A 98 11.25 -10.79 -5.36
C ASN A 98 10.12 -11.35 -6.25
N VAL A 99 9.27 -10.46 -6.79
CA VAL A 99 8.27 -10.82 -7.80
C VAL A 99 8.80 -10.45 -9.19
N GLU A 100 8.83 -11.42 -10.08
CA GLU A 100 9.25 -11.23 -11.46
C GLU A 100 8.12 -10.66 -12.34
N VAL A 101 8.45 -9.67 -13.18
CA VAL A 101 7.47 -8.94 -14.01
C VAL A 101 6.80 -9.84 -15.07
N PHE A 102 7.42 -10.97 -15.41
CA PHE A 102 6.89 -11.94 -16.37
C PHE A 102 5.73 -12.81 -15.81
N GLU A 103 5.31 -12.60 -14.56
CA GLU A 103 4.22 -13.36 -13.92
C GLU A 103 2.92 -12.57 -13.72
N LEU A 104 2.76 -11.41 -14.39
CA LEU A 104 1.50 -10.64 -14.35
C LEU A 104 0.28 -11.47 -14.78
N GLY A 105 0.46 -12.38 -15.75
CA GLY A 105 -0.62 -13.29 -16.20
C GLY A 105 -1.04 -14.30 -15.14
N MET A 106 -0.12 -14.79 -14.31
CA MET A 106 -0.46 -15.68 -13.20
C MET A 106 -1.13 -14.91 -12.06
N TRP A 107 -0.65 -13.70 -11.74
CA TRP A 107 -1.23 -12.87 -10.70
C TRP A 107 -2.67 -12.43 -11.02
N GLN A 108 -2.98 -12.05 -12.26
CA GLN A 108 -4.35 -11.75 -12.70
C GLN A 108 -5.28 -12.96 -12.54
N SER A 109 -4.79 -14.16 -12.89
CA SER A 109 -5.55 -15.40 -12.71
C SER A 109 -5.85 -15.76 -11.25
N TRP A 110 -5.06 -15.26 -10.28
CA TRP A 110 -5.24 -15.52 -8.85
C TRP A 110 -5.95 -14.41 -8.09
N SER A 111 -5.80 -13.14 -8.52
CA SER A 111 -6.41 -11.98 -7.85
C SER A 111 -7.82 -11.66 -8.30
N GLY A 112 -8.31 -12.29 -9.39
CA GLY A 112 -9.64 -12.04 -9.94
C GLY A 112 -9.81 -10.63 -10.54
N ALA A 113 -8.69 -9.99 -10.91
CA ALA A 113 -8.63 -8.71 -11.61
C ALA A 113 -8.44 -8.88 -13.12
#